data_AF-A0A8T5QBN0-F1
#
_entry.id   AF-A0A8T5QBN0-F1
#
_cell.length_a   1.000
_cell.length_b   1.000
_cell.length_c   1.000
_cell.angle_alpha   90.00
_cell.angle_beta   90.00
_cell.angle_gamma   90.00
#
_symmetry.space_group_name_H-M   'P 1'
#
loop_
_entity.id
_entity.type
_entity.pdbx_description
1 polymer ?
#
loop_
_entity_poly.entity_id
_entity_poly.type
_entity_poly.pdbx_seq_one_letter_code
_entity_poly.pdbx_strand_id
1 'polypeptide(L)'
;MQLKTAETLVEALGKHPGIITPDKDLFIDLLMQIDVPESSRFYERIPGNKQELTESDCSYSLSLRRVLRNRNSERNYSPGIVKRALDALASWRGIYSSDVLTRRLRQDNEIVDLMQACLEDFSLLAKFETYDYSDPNKLTVTTRPVLVIPGAENDEQVMEWEEANTLYQKGKETLKKVKYAKIL
;
A
#
# COMPACT_ATOMS: atom_id res chain seq x y z
N MET A 1 -10.95 -3.90 -15.81
CA MET A 1 -9.61 -3.42 -16.20
C MET A 1 -9.19 -4.15 -17.48
N GLN A 2 -8.26 -3.61 -18.29
CA GLN A 2 -7.70 -4.37 -19.43
C GLN A 2 -6.71 -5.43 -18.92
N LEU A 3 -6.70 -6.62 -19.53
CA LEU A 3 -5.83 -7.75 -19.11
C LEU A 3 -4.36 -7.36 -19.06
N LYS A 4 -3.85 -6.73 -20.12
CA LYS A 4 -2.47 -6.28 -20.20
C LYS A 4 -2.08 -5.37 -19.03
N THR A 5 -2.96 -4.46 -18.64
CA THR A 5 -2.73 -3.58 -17.48
C THR A 5 -2.66 -4.37 -16.18
N ALA A 6 -3.56 -5.34 -15.99
CA ALA A 6 -3.55 -6.20 -14.80
C ALA A 6 -2.26 -7.03 -14.72
N GLU A 7 -1.83 -7.62 -15.83
CA GLU A 7 -0.57 -8.35 -15.95
C GLU A 7 0.62 -7.46 -15.59
N THR A 8 0.73 -6.27 -16.19
CA THR A 8 1.81 -5.31 -15.87
C THR A 8 1.87 -4.98 -14.37
N LEU A 9 0.73 -4.72 -13.73
CA LEU A 9 0.69 -4.38 -12.31
C LEU A 9 1.11 -5.55 -11.42
N VAL A 10 0.67 -6.77 -11.75
CA VAL A 10 1.00 -7.97 -10.96
C VAL A 10 2.44 -8.42 -11.20
N GLU A 11 2.98 -8.26 -12.40
CA GLU A 11 4.39 -8.49 -12.68
C GLU A 11 5.28 -7.52 -11.91
N ALA A 12 4.95 -6.22 -11.92
CA ALA A 12 5.67 -5.22 -11.15
C ALA A 12 5.58 -5.49 -9.64
N LEU A 13 4.41 -5.92 -9.13
CA LEU A 13 4.26 -6.38 -7.75
C LEU A 13 5.18 -7.56 -7.45
N GLY A 14 5.30 -8.53 -8.35
CA GLY A 14 6.16 -9.70 -8.17
C GLY A 14 7.66 -9.41 -8.10
N LYS A 15 8.08 -8.22 -8.55
CA LYS A 15 9.47 -7.76 -8.45
C LYS A 15 9.73 -6.94 -7.18
N HIS A 16 8.69 -6.59 -6.43
CA HIS A 16 8.82 -5.73 -5.26
C HIS A 16 9.64 -6.42 -4.17
N PRO A 17 10.69 -5.76 -3.61
CA PRO A 17 11.54 -6.40 -2.62
C PRO A 17 10.80 -6.67 -1.31
N GLY A 18 11.17 -7.78 -0.67
CA GLY A 18 10.76 -8.11 0.70
C GLY A 18 9.28 -8.43 0.89
N ILE A 19 8.54 -8.77 -0.17
CA ILE A 19 7.21 -9.39 -0.08
C ILE A 19 7.26 -10.83 -0.55
N ILE A 20 6.23 -11.61 -0.21
CA ILE A 20 6.03 -12.94 -0.79
C ILE A 20 5.70 -12.82 -2.28
N THR A 21 6.15 -13.80 -3.08
CA THR A 21 5.81 -13.85 -4.50
C THR A 21 4.29 -13.94 -4.69
N PRO A 22 3.67 -13.02 -5.43
CA PRO A 22 2.23 -13.03 -5.64
C PRO A 22 1.82 -14.20 -6.54
N ASP A 23 0.68 -14.80 -6.22
CA ASP A 23 -0.09 -15.67 -7.09
C ASP A 23 -0.66 -14.81 -8.21
N LYS A 24 -0.06 -14.98 -9.40
CA LYS A 24 -0.35 -14.12 -10.54
C LYS A 24 -1.80 -14.25 -10.99
N ASP A 25 -2.29 -15.48 -11.10
CA ASP A 25 -3.62 -15.77 -11.63
C ASP A 25 -4.69 -15.21 -10.68
N LEU A 26 -4.53 -15.45 -9.37
CA LEU A 26 -5.41 -14.90 -8.34
C LEU A 26 -5.53 -13.37 -8.43
N PHE A 27 -4.40 -12.66 -8.54
CA PHE A 27 -4.40 -11.21 -8.51
C PHE A 27 -4.77 -10.57 -9.85
N ILE A 28 -4.47 -11.21 -10.97
CA ILE A 28 -4.96 -10.80 -12.29
C ILE A 28 -6.49 -10.91 -12.30
N ASP A 29 -7.05 -12.04 -11.87
CA ASP A 29 -8.50 -12.26 -11.83
C ASP A 29 -9.21 -11.20 -10.98
N LEU A 30 -8.64 -10.86 -9.81
CA LEU A 30 -9.17 -9.79 -8.96
C LEU A 30 -9.17 -8.42 -9.64
N LEU A 31 -8.09 -8.07 -10.34
CA LEU A 31 -8.00 -6.80 -11.06
C LEU A 31 -8.95 -6.75 -12.25
N MET A 32 -9.14 -7.88 -12.93
CA MET A 32 -10.03 -8.01 -14.08
C MET A 32 -11.51 -7.82 -13.72
N GLN A 33 -11.91 -8.21 -12.50
CA GLN A 33 -13.26 -7.99 -11.98
C GLN A 33 -13.59 -6.52 -11.69
N ILE A 34 -12.60 -5.63 -11.66
CA ILE A 34 -12.81 -4.22 -11.37
C ILE A 34 -13.26 -3.51 -12.64
N ASP A 35 -14.46 -2.95 -12.62
CA ASP A 35 -14.85 -1.93 -13.57
C ASP A 35 -14.16 -0.61 -13.20
N VAL A 36 -13.40 -0.06 -14.16
CA VAL A 36 -12.61 1.16 -13.98
C VAL A 36 -13.20 2.20 -14.93
N PRO A 37 -14.33 2.83 -14.59
CA PRO A 37 -14.94 3.82 -15.45
C PRO A 37 -14.03 5.04 -15.59
N GLU A 38 -14.22 5.78 -16.69
CA GLU A 38 -13.66 7.12 -16.82
C GLU A 38 -14.15 7.97 -15.64
N SER A 39 -13.20 8.45 -14.85
CA SER A 39 -13.51 9.13 -13.60
C SER A 39 -12.41 10.12 -13.24
N SER A 40 -12.80 11.22 -12.61
CA SER A 40 -11.87 12.16 -11.97
C SER A 40 -11.34 11.64 -10.63
N ARG A 41 -11.80 10.48 -10.15
CA ARG A 41 -11.33 9.86 -8.91
C ARG A 41 -9.86 9.47 -9.03
N PHE A 42 -9.14 9.63 -7.93
CA PHE A 42 -7.74 9.21 -7.86
C PHE A 42 -7.58 7.69 -7.81
N TYR A 43 -8.55 6.94 -7.27
CA TYR A 43 -8.41 5.50 -7.10
C TYR A 43 -9.76 4.77 -7.17
N GLU A 44 -9.71 3.47 -7.49
CA GLU A 44 -10.79 2.52 -7.21
C GLU A 44 -10.39 1.56 -6.07
N ARG A 45 -11.38 1.08 -5.32
CA ARG A 45 -11.17 0.09 -4.25
C ARG A 45 -11.25 -1.31 -4.84
N ILE A 46 -10.37 -2.18 -4.37
CA ILE A 46 -10.34 -3.59 -4.75
C ILE A 46 -11.00 -4.40 -3.62
N PRO A 47 -11.94 -5.33 -3.92
CA PRO A 47 -12.44 -6.28 -2.93
C PRO A 47 -11.26 -7.11 -2.45
N GLY A 48 -10.80 -6.83 -1.23
CA GLY A 48 -9.47 -7.14 -0.73
C GLY A 48 -9.23 -8.60 -0.36
N ASN A 49 -9.44 -9.50 -1.32
CA ASN A 49 -8.98 -10.88 -1.23
C ASN A 49 -7.46 -10.87 -1.00
N LYS A 50 -7.00 -11.85 -0.22
CA LYS A 50 -5.61 -11.96 0.22
C LYS A 50 -5.05 -13.32 -0.15
N GLN A 51 -3.76 -13.32 -0.41
CA GLN A 51 -2.94 -14.52 -0.45
C GLN A 51 -2.22 -14.64 0.89
N GLU A 52 -2.17 -15.84 1.43
CA GLU A 52 -1.47 -16.15 2.67
C GLU A 52 -0.42 -17.23 2.44
N LEU A 53 0.71 -17.10 3.13
CA LEU A 53 1.79 -18.09 3.13
C LEU A 53 2.28 -18.24 4.58
N THR A 54 2.46 -19.47 5.05
CA THR A 54 3.01 -19.75 6.37
C THR A 54 4.33 -20.48 6.23
N GLU A 55 5.37 -19.94 6.85
CA GLU A 55 6.71 -20.52 6.89
C GLU A 55 7.21 -20.56 8.33
N SER A 56 7.38 -21.76 8.88
CA SER A 56 7.83 -21.95 10.27
C SER A 56 6.94 -21.17 11.26
N ASP A 57 7.52 -20.24 12.03
CA ASP A 57 6.85 -19.39 13.02
C ASP A 57 6.41 -18.04 12.44
N CYS A 58 6.30 -17.92 11.11
CA CYS A 58 5.88 -16.70 10.44
C CYS A 58 4.70 -16.98 9.48
N SER A 59 3.68 -16.13 9.53
CA SER A 59 2.65 -16.07 8.48
C SER A 59 2.73 -14.73 7.77
N TYR A 60 2.58 -14.76 6.46
CA TYR A 60 2.60 -13.60 5.57
C TYR A 60 1.26 -13.48 4.88
N SER A 61 0.75 -12.25 4.75
CA SER A 61 -0.51 -11.97 4.04
C SER A 61 -0.33 -10.79 3.11
N LEU A 62 -0.56 -11.01 1.81
CA LEU A 62 -0.54 -9.97 0.78
C LEU A 62 -1.95 -9.76 0.23
N SER A 63 -2.37 -8.50 0.11
CA SER A 63 -3.72 -8.16 -0.36
C SER A 63 -3.73 -6.89 -1.20
N LEU A 64 -4.39 -6.94 -2.35
CA LEU A 64 -4.60 -5.76 -3.17
C LEU A 64 -5.66 -4.86 -2.52
N ARG A 65 -5.41 -3.55 -2.48
CA ARG A 65 -6.30 -2.60 -1.81
C ARG A 65 -6.90 -1.61 -2.78
N ARG A 66 -6.09 -1.02 -3.66
CA ARG A 66 -6.53 0.04 -4.57
C ARG A 66 -5.78 -0.01 -5.89
N VAL A 67 -6.50 0.34 -6.95
CA VAL A 67 -5.91 0.79 -8.22
C VAL A 67 -5.89 2.31 -8.19
N LEU A 68 -4.72 2.91 -8.38
CA LEU A 68 -4.51 4.34 -8.42
C LEU A 68 -4.42 4.81 -9.87
N ARG A 69 -5.00 5.97 -10.20
CA ARG A 69 -4.92 6.59 -11.52
C ARG A 69 -3.79 7.61 -11.53
N ASN A 70 -2.74 7.31 -12.28
CA ASN A 70 -1.52 8.12 -12.35
C ASN A 70 -1.82 9.55 -12.82
N ARG A 71 -2.61 9.70 -13.88
CA ARG A 71 -3.02 11.02 -14.42
C ARG A 71 -3.88 11.87 -13.47
N ASN A 72 -4.41 11.30 -12.39
CA ASN A 72 -5.26 11.99 -11.42
C ASN A 72 -4.55 12.26 -10.07
N SER A 73 -3.24 11.97 -9.94
CA SER A 73 -2.48 12.11 -8.69
C SER A 73 -2.51 13.54 -8.12
N GLU A 74 -2.29 14.54 -8.97
CA GLU A 74 -2.26 15.97 -8.60
C GLU A 74 -3.64 16.61 -8.32
N ARG A 75 -4.76 15.97 -8.69
CA ARG A 75 -6.08 16.64 -8.72
C ARG A 75 -6.63 16.96 -7.32
N ASN A 76 -6.15 18.04 -6.70
CA ASN A 76 -6.59 18.72 -5.48
C ASN A 76 -7.55 17.94 -4.57
N TYR A 77 -6.99 17.28 -3.57
CA TYR A 77 -7.75 16.82 -2.41
C TYR A 77 -7.19 17.46 -1.16
N SER A 78 -7.81 18.56 -0.76
CA SER A 78 -7.64 19.12 0.57
C SER A 78 -8.68 18.47 1.48
N PRO A 79 -8.33 17.46 2.31
CA PRO A 79 -9.27 16.95 3.29
C PRO A 79 -9.72 18.10 4.20
N GLY A 80 -11.04 18.20 4.41
CA GLY A 80 -11.59 19.09 5.42
C GLY A 80 -10.95 18.84 6.79
N ILE A 81 -10.90 19.87 7.63
CA ILE A 81 -10.20 19.87 8.92
C ILE A 81 -10.63 18.67 9.80
N VAL A 82 -11.94 18.36 9.82
CA VAL A 82 -12.51 17.23 10.57
C VAL A 82 -11.94 15.90 10.11
N LYS A 83 -11.78 15.70 8.79
CA LYS A 83 -11.25 14.46 8.24
C LYS A 83 -9.79 14.28 8.60
N ARG A 84 -8.99 15.37 8.56
CA ARG A 84 -7.59 15.37 9.03
C ARG A 84 -7.47 14.97 10.50
N ALA A 85 -8.37 15.48 11.35
CA ALA A 85 -8.39 15.13 12.77
C ALA A 85 -8.74 13.64 13.01
N LEU A 86 -9.74 13.12 12.30
CA LEU A 86 -10.11 11.70 12.38
C LEU A 86 -9.00 10.77 11.88
N ASP A 87 -8.28 11.19 10.83
CA ASP A 87 -7.14 10.43 10.32
C ASP A 87 -5.97 10.42 11.30
N ALA A 88 -5.71 11.55 11.95
CA ALA A 88 -4.69 11.66 12.98
C ALA A 88 -5.03 10.74 14.17
N LEU A 89 -6.31 10.63 14.53
CA LEU A 89 -6.83 9.71 15.54
C LEU A 89 -6.73 8.23 15.11
N ALA A 90 -7.11 7.91 13.87
CA ALA A 90 -7.02 6.54 13.33
C ALA A 90 -5.55 6.08 13.25
N SER A 91 -4.66 6.95 12.78
CA SER A 91 -3.22 6.71 12.77
C SER A 91 -2.62 6.65 14.18
N TRP A 92 -3.15 7.43 15.14
CA TRP A 92 -2.73 7.33 16.55
C TRP A 92 -3.13 6.00 17.19
N ARG A 93 -4.26 5.44 16.80
CA ARG A 93 -4.70 4.10 17.25
C ARG A 93 -4.04 2.94 16.51
N GLY A 94 -3.05 3.21 15.65
CA GLY A 94 -2.37 2.17 14.89
C GLY A 94 -3.28 1.42 13.90
N ILE A 95 -4.37 2.05 13.44
CA ILE A 95 -5.32 1.43 12.52
C ILE A 95 -4.78 1.60 11.09
N TYR A 96 -4.52 0.49 10.41
CA TYR A 96 -4.25 0.50 8.97
C TYR A 96 -5.51 0.94 8.22
N SER A 97 -5.47 2.12 7.62
CA SER A 97 -6.56 2.64 6.78
C SER A 97 -6.03 2.96 5.40
N SER A 98 -6.48 2.21 4.39
CA SER A 98 -6.13 2.50 3.00
C SER A 98 -6.57 3.91 2.59
N ASP A 99 -7.63 4.47 3.20
CA ASP A 99 -8.05 5.86 2.97
C ASP A 99 -7.03 6.87 3.49
N VAL A 100 -6.44 6.63 4.66
CA VAL A 100 -5.38 7.50 5.22
C VAL A 100 -4.13 7.41 4.35
N LEU A 101 -3.70 6.21 3.97
CA LEU A 101 -2.52 6.00 3.12
C LEU A 101 -2.65 6.69 1.77
N THR A 102 -3.78 6.53 1.10
CA THR A 102 -4.00 7.20 -0.19
C THR A 102 -4.03 8.72 -0.07
N ARG A 103 -4.39 9.27 1.10
CA ARG A 103 -4.26 10.73 1.32
C ARG A 103 -2.82 11.15 1.56
N ARG A 104 -2.06 10.39 2.36
CA ARG A 104 -0.63 10.64 2.57
C ARG A 104 0.14 10.59 1.27
N LEU A 105 -0.13 9.59 0.43
CA LEU A 105 0.44 9.45 -0.90
C LEU A 105 0.21 10.71 -1.74
N ARG A 106 -0.99 11.28 -1.70
CA ARG A 106 -1.32 12.52 -2.43
C ARG A 106 -0.76 13.81 -1.84
N GLN A 107 -0.22 13.75 -0.62
CA GLN A 107 0.46 14.88 0.02
C GLN A 107 1.97 14.81 -0.15
N ASP A 108 2.46 13.72 -0.71
CA ASP A 108 3.86 13.46 -0.97
C ASP A 108 4.14 13.87 -2.43
N ASN A 109 4.75 15.04 -2.61
CA ASN A 109 4.98 15.58 -3.95
C ASN A 109 5.91 14.67 -4.76
N GLU A 110 6.92 14.05 -4.13
CA GLU A 110 7.89 13.20 -4.82
C GLU A 110 7.20 11.95 -5.38
N ILE A 111 6.37 11.29 -4.56
CA ILE A 111 5.57 10.15 -5.03
C ILE A 111 4.56 10.56 -6.10
N VAL A 112 3.92 11.72 -5.95
CA VAL A 112 2.99 12.25 -6.96
C VAL A 112 3.70 12.47 -8.29
N ASP A 113 4.87 13.08 -8.28
CA ASP A 113 5.69 13.35 -9.47
C ASP A 113 6.10 12.03 -10.15
N LEU A 114 6.53 11.03 -9.38
CA LEU A 114 6.84 9.68 -9.90
C LEU A 114 5.63 9.04 -10.59
N MET A 115 4.45 9.12 -9.96
CA MET A 115 3.22 8.60 -10.56
C MET A 115 2.85 9.33 -11.85
N GLN A 116 3.10 10.63 -11.96
CA GLN A 116 2.79 11.39 -13.17
C GLN A 116 3.74 11.10 -14.32
N ALA A 117 5.02 10.91 -14.01
CA ALA A 117 6.03 10.54 -15.00
C ALA A 117 5.82 9.11 -15.54
N CYS A 118 5.06 8.27 -14.83
CA CYS A 118 4.75 6.91 -15.25
C CYS A 118 3.91 6.90 -16.54
N LEU A 119 4.36 6.13 -17.54
CA LEU A 119 3.67 5.98 -18.82
C LEU A 119 2.40 5.13 -18.71
N GLU A 120 2.35 4.22 -17.75
CA GLU A 120 1.17 3.40 -17.49
C GLU A 120 0.09 4.23 -16.80
N ASP A 121 -1.18 3.97 -17.14
CA ASP A 121 -2.30 4.76 -16.62
C ASP A 121 -2.58 4.52 -15.13
N PHE A 122 -2.10 3.39 -14.61
CA PHE A 122 -2.43 2.92 -13.29
C PHE A 122 -1.21 2.50 -12.48
N SER A 123 -1.31 2.70 -11.16
CA SER A 123 -0.44 2.13 -10.14
C SER A 123 -1.26 1.28 -9.16
N LEU A 124 -0.61 0.43 -8.39
CA LEU A 124 -1.26 -0.47 -7.44
C LEU A 124 -0.85 -0.15 -6.02
N LEU A 125 -1.82 -0.09 -5.11
CA LEU A 125 -1.58 -0.06 -3.68
C LEU A 125 -2.06 -1.38 -3.07
N ALA A 126 -1.12 -2.13 -2.51
CA ALA A 126 -1.34 -3.35 -1.76
C ALA A 126 -1.03 -3.15 -0.26
N LYS A 127 -1.38 -4.17 0.53
CA LYS A 127 -1.06 -4.26 1.96
C LYS A 127 -0.36 -5.59 2.19
N PHE A 128 0.83 -5.52 2.80
CA PHE A 128 1.59 -6.67 3.24
C PHE A 128 1.60 -6.74 4.77
N GLU A 129 1.29 -7.91 5.30
CA GLU A 129 1.27 -8.19 6.74
C GLU A 129 2.19 -9.37 7.05
N THR A 130 3.02 -9.21 8.08
CA THR A 130 3.82 -10.29 8.66
C THR A 130 3.35 -10.53 10.08
N TYR A 131 3.07 -11.79 10.40
CA TYR A 131 2.67 -12.28 11.70
C TYR A 131 3.78 -13.19 12.21
N ASP A 132 4.55 -12.70 13.18
CA ASP A 132 5.69 -13.41 13.77
C ASP A 132 5.29 -14.00 15.13
N TYR A 133 5.36 -15.32 15.22
CA TYR A 133 4.99 -16.15 16.37
C TYR A 133 6.22 -16.65 17.17
N SER A 134 7.43 -16.19 16.84
CA SER A 134 8.69 -16.63 17.48
C SER A 134 8.74 -16.36 18.98
N ASP A 135 8.07 -15.31 19.46
CA ASP A 135 7.86 -15.07 20.88
C ASP A 135 6.58 -15.79 21.34
N PRO A 136 6.68 -16.88 22.13
CA PRO A 136 5.52 -17.68 22.53
C PRO A 136 4.51 -16.90 23.38
N ASN A 137 4.88 -15.74 23.91
CA ASN A 137 4.02 -14.92 24.75
C ASN A 137 3.38 -13.75 24.00
N LYS A 138 3.88 -13.37 22.82
CA LYS A 138 3.46 -12.14 22.12
C LYS A 138 3.60 -12.26 20.60
N LEU A 139 2.47 -12.25 19.90
CA LEU A 139 2.42 -12.04 18.45
C LEU A 139 2.97 -10.65 18.08
N THR A 140 3.92 -10.61 17.15
CA THR A 140 4.38 -9.37 16.53
C THR A 140 3.76 -9.25 15.13
N VAL A 141 3.06 -8.15 14.87
CA VAL A 141 2.44 -7.87 13.58
C VAL A 141 3.11 -6.65 12.96
N THR A 142 3.66 -6.83 11.76
CA THR A 142 4.14 -5.74 10.91
C THR A 142 3.16 -5.54 9.77
N THR A 143 2.66 -4.33 9.58
CA THR A 143 1.79 -3.97 8.47
C THR A 143 2.45 -2.89 7.62
N ARG A 144 2.82 -3.23 6.39
CA ARG A 144 3.47 -2.33 5.43
C ARG A 144 2.55 -2.07 4.22
N PRO A 145 2.33 -0.81 3.81
CA PRO A 145 1.75 -0.55 2.49
C PRO A 145 2.75 -0.91 1.40
N VAL A 146 2.27 -1.47 0.29
CA VAL A 146 3.12 -1.78 -0.87
C VAL A 146 2.62 -0.96 -2.05
N LEU A 147 3.42 -0.02 -2.53
CA LEU A 147 3.09 0.88 -3.63
C LEU A 147 3.88 0.46 -4.88
N VAL A 148 3.15 -0.01 -5.89
CA VAL A 148 3.72 -0.40 -7.17
C VAL A 148 3.39 0.66 -8.19
N ILE A 149 4.39 1.41 -8.63
CA ILE A 149 4.32 2.31 -9.78
C ILE A 149 5.02 1.57 -10.94
N PRO A 150 4.31 1.17 -12.01
CA PRO A 150 4.93 0.42 -13.10
C PRO A 150 6.17 1.12 -13.67
N GLY A 151 7.27 0.38 -13.79
CA GLY A 151 8.57 0.89 -14.22
C GLY A 151 9.43 1.48 -13.10
N ALA A 152 8.87 1.74 -11.91
CA ALA A 152 9.64 2.07 -10.71
C ALA A 152 9.91 0.78 -9.93
N GLU A 153 10.89 0.00 -10.37
CA GLU A 153 11.13 -1.32 -9.77
C GLU A 153 11.84 -1.24 -8.41
N ASN A 154 12.49 -0.12 -8.09
CA ASN A 154 13.00 0.17 -6.74
C ASN A 154 13.47 1.63 -6.60
N ASP A 155 12.54 2.59 -6.63
CA ASP A 155 12.92 3.97 -6.32
C ASP A 155 13.06 4.15 -4.80
N GLU A 156 14.15 4.76 -4.37
CA GLU A 156 14.45 5.06 -2.96
C GLU A 156 13.28 5.80 -2.31
N GLN A 157 12.65 6.73 -3.03
CA GLN A 157 11.52 7.50 -2.50
C GLN A 157 10.29 6.62 -2.19
N VAL A 158 10.01 5.60 -3.02
CA VAL A 158 8.89 4.69 -2.78
C VAL A 158 9.13 3.89 -1.50
N MET A 159 10.34 3.36 -1.33
CA MET A 159 10.70 2.59 -0.13
C MET A 159 10.66 3.46 1.14
N GLU A 160 11.20 4.67 1.08
CA GLU A 160 11.15 5.62 2.21
C GLU A 160 9.70 5.94 2.58
N TRP A 161 8.83 6.15 1.58
CA TRP A 161 7.42 6.38 1.81
C TRP A 161 6.74 5.17 2.45
N GLU A 162 7.02 3.94 1.99
CA GLU A 162 6.47 2.72 2.58
C GLU A 162 6.92 2.52 4.04
N GLU A 163 8.21 2.74 4.31
CA GLU A 163 8.78 2.63 5.65
C GLU A 163 8.14 3.64 6.60
N ALA A 164 8.03 4.90 6.19
CA ALA A 164 7.37 5.96 6.95
C ALA A 164 5.90 5.67 7.26
N ASN A 165 5.27 4.78 6.48
CA ASN A 165 3.88 4.38 6.62
C ASN A 165 3.67 2.97 7.19
N THR A 166 4.75 2.28 7.57
CA THR A 166 4.69 0.95 8.18
C THR A 166 4.26 1.01 9.65
N LEU A 167 3.45 0.06 10.07
CA LEU A 167 2.95 -0.07 11.44
C LEU A 167 3.50 -1.34 12.09
N TYR A 168 3.97 -1.21 13.33
CA TYR A 168 4.48 -2.33 14.13
C TYR A 168 3.63 -2.49 15.40
N GLN A 169 3.16 -3.71 15.65
CA GLN A 169 2.35 -4.06 16.81
C GLN A 169 2.94 -5.29 17.50
N LYS A 170 2.95 -5.30 18.84
CA LYS A 170 3.31 -6.49 19.63
C LYS A 170 2.26 -6.71 20.72
N GLY A 171 1.53 -7.82 20.64
CA GLY A 171 0.31 -8.00 21.43
C GLY A 171 -0.74 -6.93 21.12
N LYS A 172 -1.21 -6.19 22.14
CA LYS A 172 -2.16 -5.06 21.97
C LYS A 172 -1.47 -3.69 21.86
N GLU A 173 -0.13 -3.65 21.94
CA GLU A 173 0.63 -2.40 21.96
C GLU A 173 1.16 -2.08 20.55
N THR A 174 0.96 -0.83 20.10
CA THR A 174 1.60 -0.32 18.88
C THR A 174 2.99 0.20 19.25
N LEU A 175 4.04 -0.37 18.66
CA LEU A 175 5.42 -0.15 19.09
C LEU A 175 6.08 1.12 18.51
N LYS A 176 5.56 1.74 17.45
CA LYS A 176 6.08 3.03 16.93
C LYS A 176 5.07 3.80 16.05
N LYS A 177 5.00 5.12 16.28
CA LYS A 177 4.77 6.17 15.28
C LYS A 177 6.17 6.69 14.93
N VAL A 178 6.73 6.40 13.76
CA VAL A 178 8.00 7.02 13.38
C VAL A 178 7.70 8.46 12.92
N LYS A 179 7.86 9.41 13.83
CA LYS A 179 8.36 10.74 13.48
C LYS A 179 9.88 10.62 13.58
N TYR A 180 10.61 10.77 12.47
CA TYR A 180 12.04 11.03 12.59
C TYR A 180 12.20 12.38 13.29
N ALA A 181 12.64 12.33 14.55
CA ALA A 181 13.58 13.33 15.02
C ALA A 181 14.88 13.07 14.24
N LYS A 182 15.37 14.10 13.55
CA LYS A 182 16.73 14.13 12.99
C LYS A 182 17.70 13.56 14.02
N ILE A 183 18.41 12.50 13.64
CA ILE A 183 19.71 12.22 14.25
C ILE A 183 20.72 12.86 13.31
N LEU A 184 21.10 14.09 13.66
CA LEU A 184 22.41 14.68 13.40
C LEU A 184 22.92 15.20 14.74
#